data_AF-A0A7S2CU46-F1
#
_entry.id   AF-A0A7S2CU46-F1
#
_cell.length_a   1.000
_cell.length_b   1.000
_cell.length_c   1.000
_cell.angle_alpha   90.00
_cell.angle_beta   90.00
_cell.angle_gamma   90.00
#
_symmetry.space_group_name_H-M   'P 1'
#
loop_
_entity.id
_entity.type
_entity.pdbx_description
1 polymer ?
#
loop_
_entity_poly.entity_id
_entity_poly.type
_entity_poly.pdbx_seq_one_letter_code
_entity_poly.pdbx_strand_id
1 'polypeptide(L)'
;GSSSTEVPALGPESFSARMAVCAHPGFRGRAVERMACVGLNRPTTWLRPLGALSDGERRRVLTALQIRSGCILDDFATDAGSQYAISSAVALSKMVTREKLRKVLVGTSKTELLRHLQPDFVVFACTGKVFTNPFPLSERRPSLALDFSQVTGFGAGPSGDWEGQVDEGPPPGPYERHKEGELGAGPR
;
A
#
# COMPACT_ATOMS: atom_id res chain seq x y z
N GLY A 1 -4.37 -6.57 33.88
CA GLY A 1 -3.26 -5.60 33.96
C GLY A 1 -3.31 -4.68 32.77
N SER A 2 -3.83 -3.48 32.96
CA SER A 2 -3.85 -2.42 31.95
C SER A 2 -2.42 -1.89 31.78
N SER A 3 -1.67 -2.44 30.83
CA SER A 3 -0.40 -1.84 30.41
C SER A 3 -0.73 -0.49 29.77
N SER A 4 -0.45 0.58 30.50
CA SER A 4 -0.42 1.95 29.99
C SER A 4 0.65 2.01 28.89
N THR A 5 0.30 1.65 27.66
CA THR A 5 1.13 1.98 26.50
C THR A 5 1.08 3.49 26.35
N GLU A 6 2.07 4.17 26.92
CA GLU A 6 2.35 5.56 26.60
C GLU A 6 2.30 5.72 25.08
N VAL A 7 1.51 6.68 24.62
CA VAL A 7 1.49 7.04 23.21
C VAL A 7 2.85 7.67 22.96
N PRO A 8 3.74 7.06 22.15
CA PRO A 8 5.04 7.64 21.88
C PRO A 8 4.82 9.04 21.28
N ALA A 9 5.65 10.01 21.66
CA ALA A 9 5.66 11.31 20.98
C ALA A 9 5.83 11.08 19.47
N LEU A 10 4.94 11.66 18.66
CA LEU A 10 4.89 11.46 17.19
C LEU A 10 5.33 12.73 16.42
N GLY A 11 5.86 13.74 17.12
CA GLY A 11 6.33 14.98 16.51
C GLY A 11 7.80 14.93 16.08
N PRO A 12 8.29 15.95 15.36
CA PRO A 12 9.68 16.00 14.91
C PRO A 12 10.72 15.92 16.04
N GLU A 13 10.35 16.38 17.24
CA GLU A 13 11.16 16.35 18.46
C GLU A 13 11.47 14.94 18.97
N SER A 14 10.72 13.92 18.54
CA SER A 14 10.97 12.53 18.93
C SER A 14 12.13 11.88 18.18
N PHE A 15 12.67 12.55 17.15
CA PHE A 15 13.81 12.06 16.38
C PHE A 15 15.13 12.57 16.94
N SER A 16 16.10 11.67 17.14
CA SER A 16 17.48 12.08 17.40
C SER A 16 18.18 12.53 16.11
N ALA A 17 19.19 13.40 16.24
CA ALA A 17 19.84 14.07 15.09
C ALA A 17 20.40 13.11 14.01
N ARG A 18 20.77 11.88 14.40
CA ARG A 18 21.35 10.85 13.51
C ARG A 18 20.43 9.65 13.28
N MET A 19 19.24 9.63 13.86
CA MET A 19 18.30 8.52 13.70
C MET A 19 17.79 8.47 12.26
N ALA A 20 18.02 7.35 11.58
CA ALA A 20 17.33 7.03 10.33
C ALA A 20 15.83 7.07 10.54
N VAL A 21 15.07 7.69 9.64
CA VAL A 21 13.63 7.85 9.84
C VAL A 21 12.90 6.52 10.02
N CYS A 22 13.29 5.46 9.31
CA CYS A 22 12.66 4.14 9.48
C CYS A 22 12.94 3.45 10.82
N ALA A 23 13.98 3.88 11.55
CA ALA A 23 14.34 3.34 12.86
C ALA A 23 13.50 3.92 14.00
N HIS A 24 12.63 4.90 13.72
CA HIS A 24 11.83 5.54 14.75
C HIS A 24 10.88 4.52 15.45
N PRO A 25 10.90 4.41 16.81
CA PRO A 25 10.11 3.42 17.54
C PRO A 25 8.60 3.48 17.26
N GLY A 26 8.08 4.66 16.91
CA GLY A 26 6.68 4.87 16.55
C GLY A 26 6.21 4.03 15.35
N PHE A 27 7.11 3.52 14.50
CA PHE A 27 6.76 2.63 13.40
C PHE A 27 6.47 1.19 13.84
N ARG A 28 6.87 0.76 15.05
CA ARG A 28 6.59 -0.59 15.61
C ARG A 28 6.91 -1.74 14.64
N GLY A 29 8.04 -1.65 13.93
CA GLY A 29 8.47 -2.65 12.94
C GLY A 29 7.76 -2.57 11.58
N ARG A 30 6.82 -1.65 11.38
CA ARG A 30 6.03 -1.49 10.14
C ARG A 30 6.42 -0.28 9.31
N ALA A 31 7.69 0.14 9.40
CA ALA A 31 8.18 1.35 8.75
C ALA A 31 7.99 1.31 7.23
N VAL A 32 8.34 0.18 6.60
CA VAL A 32 8.23 -0.02 5.14
C VAL A 32 6.81 0.25 4.64
N GLU A 33 5.82 -0.38 5.27
CA GLU A 33 4.43 -0.29 4.83
C GLU A 33 3.87 1.12 5.01
N ARG A 34 4.17 1.75 6.16
CA ARG A 34 3.70 3.11 6.48
C ARG A 34 4.37 4.18 5.62
N MET A 35 5.65 4.03 5.34
CA MET A 35 6.39 4.93 4.44
C MET A 35 5.92 4.78 2.99
N ALA A 36 5.66 3.54 2.55
CA ALA A 36 5.07 3.29 1.24
C ALA A 36 3.66 3.90 1.12
N CYS A 37 2.88 3.88 2.20
CA CYS A 37 1.55 4.47 2.25
C CYS A 37 1.53 5.98 1.99
N VAL A 38 2.57 6.69 2.40
CA VAL A 38 2.75 8.12 2.18
C VAL A 38 3.65 8.41 0.97
N GLY A 39 3.75 7.47 0.02
CA GLY A 39 4.52 7.63 -1.22
C GLY A 39 6.01 7.91 -1.03
N LEU A 40 6.59 7.61 0.14
CA LEU A 40 8.03 7.59 0.35
C LEU A 40 8.57 6.23 -0.07
N ASN A 41 8.62 5.96 -1.37
CA ASN A 41 9.02 4.65 -1.92
C ASN A 41 10.52 4.53 -2.23
N ARG A 42 11.35 5.48 -1.77
CA ARG A 42 12.80 5.44 -1.95
C ARG A 42 13.46 4.93 -0.66
N PRO A 43 14.03 3.69 -0.64
CA PRO A 43 14.67 3.15 0.54
C PRO A 43 15.83 4.01 1.06
N THR A 44 16.54 4.70 0.16
CA THR A 44 17.60 5.63 0.53
C THR A 44 17.09 6.79 1.39
N THR A 45 15.87 7.29 1.14
CA THR A 45 15.24 8.32 1.98
C THR A 45 14.95 7.81 3.39
N TRP A 46 14.70 6.52 3.57
CA TRP A 46 14.36 5.93 4.87
C TRP A 46 15.53 5.88 5.84
N LEU A 47 16.75 5.77 5.28
CA LEU A 47 17.99 5.69 6.04
C LEU A 47 18.54 7.07 6.45
N ARG A 48 17.99 8.15 5.89
CA ARG A 48 18.42 9.52 6.19
C ARG A 48 17.82 9.99 7.52
N PRO A 49 18.51 10.87 8.26
CA PRO A 49 17.92 11.55 9.40
C PRO A 49 16.85 12.55 8.98
N LEU A 50 15.87 12.80 9.86
CA LEU A 50 14.73 13.68 9.58
C LEU A 50 15.18 15.08 9.11
N GLY A 51 16.22 15.64 9.73
CA GLY A 51 16.75 16.96 9.37
C GLY A 51 17.41 17.05 7.99
N ALA A 52 17.75 15.91 7.36
CA ALA A 52 18.30 15.88 6.01
C ALA A 52 17.21 15.78 4.91
N LEU A 53 15.95 15.55 5.28
CA LEU A 53 14.84 15.44 4.35
C LEU A 53 14.33 16.81 3.92
N SER A 54 13.75 16.89 2.73
CA SER A 54 12.96 18.07 2.30
C SER A 54 11.71 18.22 3.18
N ASP A 55 11.11 19.41 3.23
CA ASP A 55 9.93 19.64 4.07
C ASP A 55 8.76 18.74 3.68
N GLY A 56 8.58 18.48 2.38
CA GLY A 56 7.59 17.55 1.87
C GLY A 56 7.85 16.11 2.32
N GLU A 57 9.11 15.65 2.33
CA GLU A 57 9.46 14.34 2.85
C GLU A 57 9.29 14.25 4.37
N ARG A 58 9.67 15.29 5.13
CA ARG A 58 9.45 15.34 6.59
C ARG A 58 7.97 15.24 6.93
N ARG A 59 7.11 16.04 6.28
CA ARG A 59 5.66 15.98 6.48
C ARG A 59 5.13 14.56 6.28
N ARG A 60 5.57 13.87 5.21
CA ARG A 60 5.17 12.49 4.94
C ARG A 60 5.64 11.50 5.99
N VAL A 61 6.87 11.62 6.49
CA VAL A 61 7.37 10.78 7.59
C VAL A 61 6.48 10.96 8.84
N LEU A 62 6.13 12.20 9.17
CA LEU A 62 5.25 12.50 10.30
C LEU A 62 3.84 11.95 10.09
N THR A 63 3.25 12.13 8.89
CA THR A 63 1.98 11.50 8.53
C THR A 63 2.05 9.97 8.68
N ALA A 64 3.13 9.33 8.21
CA ALA A 64 3.30 7.87 8.31
C ALA A 64 3.35 7.38 9.76
N LEU A 65 3.98 8.15 10.66
CA LEU A 65 4.00 7.87 12.09
C LEU A 65 2.61 7.98 12.74
N GLN A 66 1.78 8.90 12.25
CA GLN A 66 0.45 9.14 12.77
C GLN A 66 -0.57 8.05 12.39
N ILE A 67 -0.35 7.26 11.32
CA ILE A 67 -1.31 6.26 10.85
C ILE A 67 -1.53 5.17 11.91
N ARG A 68 -2.69 5.21 12.56
CA ARG A 68 -3.19 4.26 13.56
C ARG A 68 -4.70 4.46 13.76
N SER A 69 -5.35 3.56 14.49
CA SER A 69 -6.74 3.79 14.89
C SER A 69 -6.86 5.07 15.74
N GLY A 70 -7.86 5.91 15.44
CA GLY A 70 -8.06 7.20 16.11
C GLY A 70 -7.19 8.33 15.58
N CYS A 71 -6.45 8.15 14.47
CA CYS A 71 -5.60 9.19 13.94
C CYS A 71 -6.39 10.29 13.21
N ILE A 72 -5.85 11.50 13.27
CA ILE A 72 -6.31 12.66 12.51
C ILE A 72 -5.14 13.06 11.61
N LEU A 73 -5.34 12.96 10.30
CA LEU A 73 -4.38 13.35 9.28
C LEU A 73 -4.82 14.68 8.71
N ASP A 74 -4.21 15.77 9.19
CA ASP A 74 -4.48 17.11 8.69
C ASP A 74 -3.64 17.43 7.45
N ASP A 75 -4.15 18.29 6.57
CA ASP A 75 -3.52 18.70 5.31
C ASP A 75 -3.02 17.53 4.43
N PHE A 76 -3.77 16.44 4.40
CA PHE A 76 -3.40 15.23 3.68
C PHE A 76 -3.23 15.50 2.18
N ALA A 77 -1.99 15.35 1.72
CA ALA A 77 -1.56 15.48 0.33
C ALA A 77 -1.87 16.84 -0.32
N THR A 78 -2.14 17.89 0.45
CA THR A 78 -2.46 19.24 -0.06
C THR A 78 -1.34 19.80 -0.95
N ASP A 79 -0.09 19.74 -0.49
CA ASP A 79 1.07 20.32 -1.20
C ASP A 79 1.64 19.45 -2.34
N ALA A 80 1.12 18.24 -2.52
CA ALA A 80 1.74 17.27 -3.42
C ALA A 80 1.08 17.23 -4.80
N GLY A 81 1.80 16.82 -5.85
CA GLY A 81 1.20 16.64 -7.19
C GLY A 81 0.09 15.57 -7.19
N SER A 82 -0.89 15.69 -8.09
CA SER A 82 -2.09 14.83 -8.12
C SER A 82 -1.75 13.33 -8.20
N GLN A 83 -0.75 12.93 -8.98
CA GLN A 83 -0.36 11.51 -9.09
C GLN A 83 0.10 10.92 -7.75
N TYR A 84 0.88 11.69 -6.98
CA TYR A 84 1.31 11.27 -5.65
C TYR A 84 0.13 11.23 -4.67
N ALA A 85 -0.75 12.23 -4.74
CA ALA A 85 -1.90 12.34 -3.85
C ALA A 85 -2.86 11.16 -4.04
N ILE A 86 -3.14 10.81 -5.29
CA ILE A 86 -3.93 9.63 -5.69
C ILE A 86 -3.27 8.34 -5.20
N SER A 87 -1.97 8.17 -5.46
CA SER A 87 -1.22 6.97 -5.03
C SER A 87 -1.27 6.80 -3.51
N SER A 88 -1.06 7.88 -2.76
CA SER A 88 -1.10 7.88 -1.30
C SER A 88 -2.51 7.60 -0.76
N ALA A 89 -3.55 8.16 -1.39
CA ALA A 89 -4.95 7.91 -1.04
C ALA A 89 -5.32 6.43 -1.19
N VAL A 90 -4.93 5.81 -2.31
CA VAL A 90 -5.16 4.37 -2.54
C VAL A 90 -4.41 3.53 -1.51
N ALA A 91 -3.14 3.87 -1.23
CA ALA A 91 -2.34 3.13 -0.27
C ALA A 91 -2.90 3.25 1.16
N LEU A 92 -3.37 4.44 1.54
CA LEU A 92 -4.01 4.69 2.83
C LEU A 92 -5.30 3.89 2.97
N SER A 93 -6.17 3.91 1.98
CA SER A 93 -7.42 3.13 1.98
C SER A 93 -7.14 1.62 2.14
N LYS A 94 -6.16 1.10 1.38
CA LYS A 94 -5.71 -0.30 1.50
C LYS A 94 -5.17 -0.61 2.89
N MET A 95 -4.32 0.25 3.44
CA MET A 95 -3.73 0.08 4.78
C MET A 95 -4.80 0.05 5.86
N VAL A 96 -5.71 1.03 5.86
CA VAL A 96 -6.83 1.12 6.82
C VAL A 96 -7.66 -0.15 6.80
N THR A 97 -7.98 -0.65 5.60
CA THR A 97 -8.76 -1.88 5.43
C THR A 97 -8.00 -3.11 5.92
N ARG A 98 -6.75 -3.29 5.46
CA ARG A 98 -5.90 -4.45 5.78
C ARG A 98 -5.61 -4.55 7.27
N GLU A 99 -5.31 -3.44 7.91
CA GLU A 99 -4.94 -3.37 9.33
C GLU A 99 -6.15 -3.18 10.25
N LYS A 100 -7.36 -3.14 9.67
CA LYS A 100 -8.63 -2.93 10.37
C LYS A 100 -8.59 -1.68 11.26
N LEU A 101 -7.95 -0.61 10.77
CA LEU A 101 -7.91 0.66 11.50
C LEU A 101 -9.33 1.23 11.62
N ARG A 102 -9.59 1.95 12.70
CA ARG A 102 -10.90 2.54 13.01
C ARG A 102 -10.72 4.00 13.40
N LYS A 103 -11.76 4.82 13.17
CA LYS A 103 -11.76 6.24 13.54
C LYS A 103 -10.58 7.01 12.92
N VAL A 104 -10.37 6.84 11.61
CA VAL A 104 -9.36 7.56 10.85
C VAL A 104 -10.02 8.78 10.23
N LEU A 105 -9.59 9.98 10.63
CA LEU A 105 -10.06 11.24 10.06
C LEU A 105 -8.98 11.79 9.12
N VAL A 106 -9.38 12.16 7.91
CA VAL A 106 -8.49 12.73 6.88
C VAL A 106 -9.02 14.09 6.47
N GLY A 107 -8.27 15.14 6.78
CA GLY A 107 -8.50 16.50 6.27
C GLY A 107 -7.72 16.69 4.97
N THR A 108 -8.39 17.08 3.89
CA THR A 108 -7.74 17.40 2.62
C THR A 108 -8.57 18.43 1.85
N SER A 109 -7.90 19.30 1.09
CA SER A 109 -8.56 20.23 0.17
C SER A 109 -8.90 19.59 -1.19
N LYS A 110 -8.44 18.35 -1.44
CA LYS A 110 -8.50 17.70 -2.76
C LYS A 110 -9.67 16.74 -2.86
N THR A 111 -10.73 17.20 -3.50
CA THR A 111 -11.95 16.40 -3.72
C THR A 111 -11.72 15.22 -4.67
N GLU A 112 -10.74 15.29 -5.57
CA GLU A 112 -10.36 14.19 -6.47
C GLU A 112 -9.93 12.91 -5.71
N LEU A 113 -9.47 13.04 -4.46
CA LEU A 113 -9.03 11.90 -3.66
C LEU A 113 -10.19 11.06 -3.11
N LEU A 114 -11.42 11.59 -3.08
CA LEU A 114 -12.57 10.93 -2.46
C LEU A 114 -12.84 9.54 -3.06
N ARG A 115 -12.75 9.42 -4.40
CA ARG A 115 -12.95 8.14 -5.10
C ARG A 115 -11.89 7.09 -4.78
N HIS A 116 -10.71 7.53 -4.33
CA HIS A 116 -9.56 6.68 -4.02
C HIS A 116 -9.47 6.34 -2.53
N LEU A 117 -9.84 7.28 -1.65
CA LEU A 117 -9.95 7.06 -0.22
C LEU A 117 -11.11 6.14 0.13
N GLN A 118 -12.24 6.29 -0.59
CA GLN A 118 -13.50 5.60 -0.32
C GLN A 118 -13.90 5.63 1.17
N PRO A 119 -13.97 6.83 1.79
CA PRO A 119 -14.29 6.97 3.21
C PRO A 119 -15.71 6.48 3.51
N ASP A 120 -16.01 6.26 4.78
CA ASP A 120 -17.37 5.93 5.24
C ASP A 120 -18.33 7.12 5.10
N PHE A 121 -17.84 8.32 5.37
CA PHE A 121 -18.55 9.57 5.20
C PHE A 121 -17.57 10.71 4.89
N VAL A 122 -18.09 11.80 4.34
CA VAL A 122 -17.36 13.01 3.99
C VAL A 122 -18.12 14.20 4.56
N VAL A 123 -17.39 15.13 5.18
CA VAL A 123 -17.94 16.40 5.64
C VAL A 123 -17.32 17.51 4.81
N PHE A 124 -18.13 18.29 4.11
CA PHE A 124 -17.67 19.47 3.39
C PHE A 124 -17.64 20.66 4.34
N ALA A 125 -16.45 20.99 4.87
CA ALA A 125 -16.26 22.03 5.88
C ALA A 125 -16.92 23.38 5.52
N CYS A 126 -16.84 23.82 4.27
CA CYS A 126 -17.41 25.09 3.82
C CYS A 126 -18.95 25.14 3.86
N THR A 127 -19.62 23.98 3.81
CA THR A 127 -21.09 23.91 3.70
C THR A 127 -21.76 23.21 4.88
N GLY A 128 -20.98 22.52 5.72
CA GLY A 128 -21.50 21.64 6.77
C GLY A 128 -22.22 20.39 6.24
N LYS A 129 -22.27 20.17 4.91
CA LYS A 129 -22.96 19.02 4.32
C LYS A 129 -22.18 17.73 4.60
N VAL A 130 -22.92 16.71 5.01
CA VAL A 130 -22.40 15.37 5.27
C VAL A 130 -22.92 14.43 4.18
N PHE A 131 -22.01 13.66 3.59
CA PHE A 131 -22.33 12.62 2.63
C PHE A 131 -21.84 11.29 3.18
N THR A 132 -22.69 10.27 3.16
CA THR A 132 -22.30 8.90 3.50
C THR A 132 -21.99 8.14 2.23
N ASN A 133 -21.03 7.23 2.29
CA ASN A 133 -20.73 6.36 1.16
C ASN A 133 -21.85 5.33 0.99
N PRO A 134 -22.54 5.31 -0.17
CA PRO A 134 -23.69 4.44 -0.38
C PRO A 134 -23.28 2.95 -0.51
N PHE A 135 -22.01 2.67 -0.81
CA PHE A 135 -21.54 1.30 -0.99
C PHE A 135 -21.10 0.68 0.35
N PRO A 136 -21.54 -0.56 0.66
CA PRO A 136 -21.04 -1.30 1.81
C PRO A 136 -19.55 -1.62 1.65
N LEU A 137 -18.83 -1.83 2.76
CA LEU A 137 -17.38 -2.08 2.76
C LEU A 137 -16.95 -3.24 1.85
N SER A 138 -17.81 -4.24 1.65
CA SER A 138 -17.59 -5.38 0.74
C SER A 138 -17.54 -4.97 -0.73
N GLU A 139 -18.26 -3.92 -1.12
CA GLU A 139 -18.42 -3.45 -2.51
C GLU A 139 -17.49 -2.28 -2.84
N ARG A 140 -16.75 -1.75 -1.85
CA ARG A 140 -15.77 -0.66 -2.00
C ARG A 140 -14.45 -1.08 -2.67
N ARG A 141 -14.37 -2.31 -3.19
CA ARG A 141 -13.19 -2.80 -3.91
C ARG A 141 -13.47 -2.76 -5.40
N PRO A 142 -12.52 -2.30 -6.24
CA PRO A 142 -12.66 -2.46 -7.68
C PRO A 142 -12.78 -3.97 -8.00
N SER A 143 -13.87 -4.36 -8.65
CA SER A 143 -13.99 -5.70 -9.24
C SER A 143 -13.15 -5.74 -10.51
N LEU A 144 -12.11 -6.57 -10.53
CA LEU A 144 -11.31 -6.81 -11.71
C LEU A 144 -11.73 -8.16 -12.30
N ALA A 145 -12.40 -8.12 -13.45
CA ALA A 145 -12.58 -9.29 -14.29
C ALA A 145 -11.50 -9.25 -15.37
N LEU A 146 -10.60 -10.23 -15.35
CA LEU A 146 -9.62 -10.40 -16.42
C LEU A 146 -10.26 -11.30 -17.48
N ASP A 147 -10.45 -10.75 -18.67
CA ASP A 147 -10.87 -11.52 -19.83
C ASP A 147 -9.61 -12.00 -20.57
N PHE A 148 -9.37 -13.31 -20.49
CA PHE A 148 -8.24 -13.96 -21.17
C PHE A 148 -8.61 -14.48 -22.55
N SER A 149 -9.85 -14.28 -23.03
CA SER A 149 -10.30 -14.79 -24.33
C SER A 149 -9.49 -14.25 -25.53
N GLN A 150 -8.78 -13.14 -25.34
CA GLN A 150 -7.92 -12.52 -26.35
C GLN A 150 -6.42 -12.73 -26.13
N VAL A 151 -6.02 -13.47 -25.09
CA VAL A 151 -4.62 -13.86 -24.89
C VAL A 151 -4.36 -15.12 -25.71
N THR A 152 -3.96 -14.95 -26.97
CA THR A 152 -3.69 -16.04 -27.92
C THR A 152 -2.24 -16.55 -27.89
N GLY A 153 -1.39 -16.00 -27.01
CA GLY A 153 0.00 -16.39 -26.83
C GLY A 153 0.82 -15.31 -26.09
N PHE A 154 2.11 -15.56 -25.90
CA PHE A 154 3.10 -14.60 -25.36
C PHE A 154 4.15 -14.33 -26.44
N GLY A 155 4.50 -13.06 -26.69
CA GLY A 155 5.54 -12.68 -27.65
C GLY A 155 6.65 -11.89 -26.96
N ALA A 156 7.88 -12.40 -26.98
CA ALA A 156 9.07 -11.68 -26.52
C ALA A 156 9.76 -10.98 -27.70
N GLY A 157 10.24 -9.75 -27.47
CA GLY A 157 11.09 -9.00 -28.40
C GLY A 157 12.58 -9.13 -28.05
N PRO A 158 13.48 -8.71 -28.96
CA PRO A 158 14.78 -9.33 -29.21
C PRO A 158 15.87 -8.97 -28.18
N SER A 159 15.81 -9.60 -27.01
CA SER A 159 17.03 -10.05 -26.31
C SER A 159 16.81 -11.30 -25.44
N GLY A 160 15.67 -11.98 -25.60
CA GLY A 160 15.33 -13.17 -24.82
C GLY A 160 14.14 -13.88 -25.43
N ASP A 161 14.42 -14.70 -26.43
CA ASP A 161 13.45 -15.50 -27.18
C ASP A 161 12.82 -16.58 -26.29
N TRP A 162 11.70 -16.23 -25.66
CA TRP A 162 10.78 -17.20 -25.10
C TRP A 162 9.59 -17.32 -26.05
N GLU A 163 9.58 -18.38 -26.87
CA GLU A 163 8.44 -18.77 -27.69
C GLU A 163 7.87 -20.09 -27.19
N GLY A 164 6.56 -20.16 -27.00
CA GLY A 164 5.84 -21.38 -26.60
C GLY A 164 4.36 -21.28 -26.92
N GLN A 165 3.74 -22.40 -27.32
CA GLN A 165 2.28 -22.48 -27.39
C GLN A 165 1.68 -22.36 -25.99
N VAL A 166 0.41 -21.94 -25.92
CA VAL A 166 -0.38 -22.02 -24.69
C VAL A 166 -0.39 -23.47 -24.23
N ASP A 167 0.21 -23.76 -23.07
CA ASP A 167 0.11 -25.10 -22.47
C ASP A 167 -1.37 -25.42 -22.27
N GLU A 168 -1.85 -26.53 -22.86
CA GLU A 168 -3.23 -27.04 -22.76
C GLU A 168 -3.61 -27.48 -21.32
N GLY A 169 -2.78 -27.19 -20.32
CA GLY A 169 -3.06 -27.49 -18.94
C GLY A 169 -2.06 -26.84 -17.97
N PRO A 170 -2.41 -26.76 -16.68
CA PRO A 170 -1.46 -26.34 -15.66
C PRO A 170 -0.23 -27.26 -15.72
N PRO A 171 1.00 -26.73 -15.53
CA PRO A 171 2.19 -27.57 -15.48
C PRO A 171 1.98 -28.66 -14.41
N PRO A 172 2.44 -29.90 -14.65
CA PRO A 172 2.30 -30.96 -13.67
C PRO A 172 2.91 -30.48 -12.36
N GLY A 173 2.05 -30.36 -11.34
CA GLY A 173 2.48 -29.88 -10.03
C GLY A 173 3.52 -30.82 -9.43
N PRO A 174 4.29 -30.39 -8.42
CA PRO A 174 5.36 -31.19 -7.80
C PRO A 174 4.86 -32.44 -7.04
N TYR A 175 3.60 -32.83 -7.20
CA TYR A 175 2.93 -33.92 -6.48
C TYR A 175 2.55 -35.12 -7.36
N GLU A 176 2.87 -35.13 -8.65
CA GLU A 176 2.81 -36.37 -9.42
C GLU A 176 4.02 -37.23 -9.06
N ARG A 177 3.87 -38.00 -7.97
CA ARG A 177 4.75 -39.13 -7.67
C ARG A 177 4.82 -39.99 -8.92
N HIS A 178 5.99 -40.02 -9.55
CA HIS A 178 6.34 -41.06 -10.50
C HIS A 178 6.00 -42.41 -9.87
N LYS A 179 4.99 -43.10 -10.42
CA LYS A 179 4.85 -44.53 -10.18
C LYS A 179 6.05 -45.19 -10.85
N GLU A 180 6.90 -45.80 -10.04
CA GLU A 180 7.92 -46.72 -10.50
C GLU A 180 7.28 -47.83 -11.35
N GLY A 181 7.94 -48.16 -12.45
CA GLY A 181 7.69 -49.38 -13.20
C GLY A 181 7.39 -49.14 -14.66
N GLU A 182 8.42 -49.19 -15.51
CA GLU A 182 8.49 -50.18 -16.59
C GLU A 182 9.84 -50.05 -17.32
N LEU A 183 10.76 -50.96 -16.97
CA LEU A 183 11.94 -51.28 -17.76
C LEU A 183 11.47 -51.95 -19.06
N GLY A 184 11.53 -51.22 -20.18
CA GLY A 184 11.24 -51.72 -21.53
C GLY A 184 12.51 -51.77 -22.38
N ALA A 185 12.86 -52.96 -22.84
CA ALA A 185 14.11 -53.33 -23.51
C ALA A 185 14.35 -52.63 -24.87
N GLY A 186 15.61 -52.26 -25.12
CA GLY A 186 16.08 -51.86 -26.45
C GLY A 186 16.42 -53.06 -27.35
N PRO A 187 16.28 -52.94 -28.68
CA PRO A 187 16.67 -54.00 -29.61
C PRO A 187 18.18 -54.03 -29.86
N ARG A 188 18.66 -55.25 -30.18
CA ARG A 188 20.05 -55.72 -30.25
C ARG A 188 20.91 -55.06 -31.32
#